data_AF-B5CS41-F1
#
_entry.id   AF-B5CS41-F1
#
_cell.length_a   1.000
_cell.length_b   1.000
_cell.length_c   1.000
_cell.angle_alpha   90.00
_cell.angle_beta   90.00
_cell.angle_gamma   90.00
#
_symmetry.space_group_name_H-M   'P 1'
#
loop_
_entity.id
_entity.type
_entity.pdbx_description
1 polymer ?
#
loop_
_entity_poly.entity_id
_entity_poly.type
_entity_poly.pdbx_seq_one_letter_code
_entity_poly.pdbx_strand_id
1 'polypeptide(L)'
;MKKVRKYRKLLSSLLIFTLILSMGSGVFAAKSAGAFAKEADQYKIYPIPQSVTYGNSSFIMSEDVNVVAEEGIDKYTVNFLKEVLEKNDRTMNLSEDIVSGKTNILLGVKESGGVADTYVADHITRGTADLFEKNDPYLLSADTDSDGNEVIAIVGKDTDC
;
A
#
# COMPACT_ATOMS: atom_id res chain seq x y z
N MET A 1 20.83 59.60 -28.76
CA MET A 1 21.10 59.18 -27.36
C MET A 1 20.01 58.33 -26.67
N LYS A 2 18.74 58.31 -27.14
CA LYS A 2 17.67 57.52 -26.47
C LYS A 2 17.75 55.99 -26.71
N LYS A 3 18.23 55.54 -27.88
CA LYS A 3 18.36 54.11 -28.21
C LYS A 3 19.40 53.38 -27.34
N VAL A 4 20.59 53.95 -27.17
CA VAL A 4 21.67 53.36 -26.34
C VAL A 4 21.25 53.14 -24.89
N ARG A 5 20.43 54.03 -24.33
CA ARG A 5 19.90 53.91 -22.95
C ARG A 5 18.85 52.80 -22.82
N LYS A 6 18.09 52.50 -23.89
CA LYS A 6 17.13 51.38 -23.94
C LYS A 6 17.87 50.03 -24.04
N TYR A 7 18.91 49.94 -24.88
CA TYR A 7 19.74 48.73 -24.99
C TYR A 7 20.57 48.46 -23.73
N ARG A 8 21.09 49.49 -23.04
CA ARG A 8 21.75 49.30 -21.73
C ARG A 8 20.79 48.78 -20.64
N LYS A 9 19.52 49.20 -20.64
CA LYS A 9 18.50 48.68 -19.71
C LYS A 9 18.10 47.23 -20.05
N LEU A 10 17.99 46.89 -21.34
CA LEU A 10 17.67 45.53 -21.78
C LEU A 10 18.84 44.55 -21.54
N LEU A 11 20.09 44.99 -21.78
CA LEU A 11 21.29 44.19 -21.51
C LEU A 11 21.51 43.99 -20.00
N SER A 12 21.25 45.01 -19.18
CA SER A 12 21.30 44.92 -17.72
C SER A 12 20.20 44.03 -17.13
N SER A 13 19.01 44.00 -17.75
CA SER A 13 17.92 43.12 -17.32
C SER A 13 18.19 41.66 -17.67
N LEU A 14 18.87 41.37 -18.79
CA LEU A 14 19.21 40.02 -19.21
C LEU A 14 20.33 39.43 -18.34
N LEU A 15 21.33 40.24 -17.95
CA LEU A 15 22.44 39.83 -17.08
C LEU A 15 22.00 39.47 -15.65
N ILE A 16 20.96 40.12 -15.13
CA ILE A 16 20.39 39.81 -13.81
C ILE A 16 19.56 38.52 -13.87
N PHE A 17 18.91 38.23 -15.00
CA PHE A 17 18.12 37.01 -15.18
C PHE A 17 19.00 35.76 -15.28
N THR A 18 20.21 35.87 -15.87
CA THR A 18 21.17 34.75 -15.96
C THR A 18 21.89 34.44 -14.65
N LEU A 19 22.00 35.39 -13.72
CA LEU A 19 22.65 35.16 -12.42
C LEU A 19 21.76 34.38 -11.44
N ILE A 20 20.43 34.47 -11.59
CA ILE A 20 19.46 33.80 -10.71
C ILE A 20 19.26 32.33 -11.11
N LEU A 21 19.51 31.94 -12.37
CA LEU A 21 19.46 30.55 -12.82
C LEU A 21 20.74 29.73 -12.54
N SER A 22 21.82 30.36 -12.08
CA SER A 22 23.10 29.69 -11.81
C SER A 22 23.27 29.18 -10.37
N MET A 23 22.28 29.38 -9.47
CA MET A 23 22.34 28.97 -8.06
C MET A 23 21.36 27.83 -7.70
N GLY A 24 20.91 27.06 -8.68
CA GLY A 24 19.85 26.06 -8.50
C GLY A 24 20.22 24.61 -8.77
N SER A 25 21.50 24.24 -8.95
CA SER A 25 21.86 22.83 -9.22
C SER A 25 23.26 22.47 -8.71
N GLY A 26 23.31 21.57 -7.72
CA GLY A 26 24.52 20.93 -7.19
C GLY A 26 25.10 21.68 -5.99
N VAL A 27 25.23 21.13 -4.78
CA VAL A 27 25.43 19.74 -4.39
C VAL A 27 24.87 19.60 -2.96
N PHE A 28 23.70 18.98 -2.80
CA PHE A 28 23.46 18.22 -1.59
C PHE A 28 23.97 16.81 -1.89
N ALA A 29 25.22 16.58 -1.55
CA ALA A 29 25.68 15.22 -1.27
C ALA A 29 24.80 14.74 -0.13
N ALA A 30 23.73 14.02 -0.46
CA ALA A 30 22.98 13.25 0.51
C ALA A 30 23.98 12.28 1.11
N LYS A 31 24.49 12.66 2.28
CA LYS A 31 25.25 11.79 3.16
C LYS A 31 24.38 10.55 3.31
N SER A 32 24.83 9.43 2.76
CA SER A 32 24.30 8.11 3.04
C SER A 32 24.57 7.80 4.52
N ALA A 33 23.85 8.49 5.40
CA ALA A 33 23.61 8.03 6.74
C ALA A 33 22.58 6.93 6.56
N GLY A 34 23.03 5.69 6.72
CA GLY A 34 22.17 4.52 6.66
C GLY A 34 20.89 4.81 7.45
N ALA A 35 19.76 4.58 6.81
CA ALA A 35 18.45 4.61 7.42
C ALA A 35 18.34 3.47 8.43
N PHE A 36 19.09 3.55 9.53
CA PHE A 36 18.98 2.68 10.71
C PHE A 36 17.93 3.21 11.68
N ALA A 37 16.87 3.84 11.15
CA ALA A 37 15.80 4.44 11.96
C ALA A 37 14.40 3.88 11.65
N LYS A 38 14.27 2.86 10.77
CA LYS A 38 12.95 2.27 10.41
C LYS A 38 12.72 0.85 10.94
N GLU A 39 13.75 0.17 11.46
CA GLU A 39 13.64 -1.24 11.89
C GLU A 39 12.82 -1.45 13.17
N ALA A 40 12.67 -0.42 14.02
CA ALA A 40 11.99 -0.57 15.31
C ALA A 40 10.46 -0.71 15.22
N ASP A 41 9.84 -0.26 14.11
CA ASP A 41 8.39 -0.15 13.96
C ASP A 41 7.81 -1.18 12.96
N GLN A 42 8.60 -2.15 12.52
CA GLN A 42 8.15 -3.18 11.56
C GLN A 42 7.81 -4.50 12.26
N TYR A 43 6.82 -5.23 11.73
CA TYR A 43 6.45 -6.54 12.25
C TYR A 43 7.54 -7.57 11.95
N LYS A 44 7.87 -8.37 12.97
CA LYS A 44 8.73 -9.56 12.83
C LYS A 44 7.89 -10.72 12.35
N ILE A 45 8.04 -11.07 11.07
CA ILE A 45 7.26 -12.13 10.41
C ILE A 45 8.20 -13.29 10.06
N TYR A 46 7.77 -14.51 10.38
CA TYR A 46 8.48 -15.75 10.07
C TYR A 46 7.55 -16.76 9.37
N PRO A 47 8.00 -17.43 8.28
CA PRO A 47 9.26 -17.20 7.55
C PRO A 47 9.40 -15.76 7.04
N ILE A 48 10.64 -15.33 6.77
CA ILE A 48 10.89 -13.96 6.28
C ILE A 48 10.15 -13.78 4.94
N PRO A 49 9.24 -12.79 4.81
CA PRO A 49 8.52 -12.56 3.57
C PRO A 49 9.47 -12.28 2.41
N GLN A 50 9.11 -12.76 1.22
CA GLN A 50 9.89 -12.48 0.00
C GLN A 50 9.92 -10.98 -0.35
N SER A 51 8.85 -10.26 -0.01
CA SER A 51 8.75 -8.80 -0.12
C SER A 51 7.78 -8.28 0.93
N VAL A 52 8.10 -7.14 1.54
CA VAL A 52 7.21 -6.43 2.45
C VAL A 52 7.46 -4.93 2.31
N THR A 53 6.38 -4.15 2.22
CA THR A 53 6.44 -2.69 2.18
C THR A 53 5.48 -2.14 3.23
N TYR A 54 5.93 -1.15 3.98
CA TYR A 54 5.13 -0.46 4.98
C TYR A 54 4.81 0.95 4.49
N GLY A 55 3.52 1.24 4.40
CA GLY A 55 2.98 2.57 4.14
C GLY A 55 3.20 3.52 5.33
N ASN A 56 2.57 4.69 5.24
CA ASN A 56 2.58 5.70 6.31
C ASN A 56 1.23 5.81 7.03
N SER A 57 0.22 5.05 6.60
CA SER A 57 -1.11 4.96 7.19
C SER A 57 -1.15 3.84 8.25
N SER A 58 -2.10 3.97 9.17
CA SER A 58 -2.51 2.93 10.10
C SER A 58 -3.98 3.13 10.44
N PHE A 59 -4.67 2.07 10.86
CA PHE A 59 -6.04 2.13 11.34
C PHE A 59 -6.22 1.25 12.58
N ILE A 60 -7.30 1.50 13.33
CA ILE A 60 -7.64 0.72 14.52
C ILE A 60 -8.74 -0.27 14.12
N MET A 61 -8.46 -1.56 14.24
CA MET A 61 -9.43 -2.59 13.87
C MET A 61 -10.69 -2.53 14.76
N SER A 62 -11.86 -2.47 14.13
CA SER A 62 -13.17 -2.46 14.78
C SER A 62 -13.44 -3.71 15.60
N GLU A 63 -14.20 -3.61 16.70
CA GLU A 63 -14.61 -4.77 17.53
C GLU A 63 -15.40 -5.80 16.73
N ASP A 64 -16.34 -5.33 15.90
CA ASP A 64 -17.04 -6.14 14.92
C ASP A 64 -16.33 -6.05 13.56
N VAL A 65 -15.70 -7.13 13.14
CA VAL A 65 -15.00 -7.23 11.85
C VAL A 65 -15.92 -7.86 10.82
N ASN A 66 -16.03 -7.22 9.65
CA ASN A 66 -16.67 -7.81 8.49
C ASN A 66 -15.68 -8.73 7.78
N VAL A 67 -16.12 -9.92 7.37
CA VAL A 67 -15.31 -10.85 6.59
C VAL A 67 -16.08 -11.26 5.34
N VAL A 68 -15.44 -11.09 4.19
CA VAL A 68 -15.92 -11.61 2.91
C VAL A 68 -15.00 -12.75 2.51
N ALA A 69 -15.53 -13.96 2.43
CA ALA A 69 -14.79 -15.14 2.00
C ALA A 69 -15.38 -15.63 0.67
N GLU A 70 -14.56 -15.63 -0.39
CA GLU A 70 -14.98 -16.10 -1.71
C GLU A 70 -15.22 -17.62 -1.74
N GLU A 71 -15.98 -18.10 -2.73
CA GLU A 71 -16.36 -19.52 -2.89
C GLU A 71 -15.14 -20.47 -2.92
N GLY A 72 -14.00 -20.01 -3.43
CA GLY A 72 -12.76 -20.79 -3.49
C GLY A 72 -12.05 -20.97 -2.16
N ILE A 73 -12.49 -20.29 -1.10
CA ILE A 73 -11.89 -20.37 0.24
C ILE A 73 -12.55 -21.51 1.04
N ASP A 74 -11.73 -22.40 1.58
CA ASP A 74 -12.23 -23.51 2.35
C ASP A 74 -12.59 -23.14 3.80
N LYS A 75 -13.29 -24.06 4.45
CA LYS A 75 -13.72 -23.88 5.85
C LYS A 75 -12.56 -23.80 6.84
N TYR A 76 -11.40 -24.38 6.54
CA TYR A 76 -10.26 -24.39 7.46
C TYR A 76 -9.62 -23.01 7.50
N THR A 77 -9.44 -22.36 6.34
CA THR A 77 -8.96 -20.99 6.22
C THR A 77 -9.90 -20.00 6.92
N VAL A 78 -11.21 -20.14 6.72
CA VAL A 78 -12.22 -19.32 7.43
C VAL A 78 -12.17 -19.53 8.94
N ASN A 79 -12.08 -20.78 9.40
CA ASN A 79 -12.00 -21.08 10.84
C ASN A 79 -10.70 -20.58 11.46
N PHE A 80 -9.58 -20.64 10.75
CA PHE A 80 -8.31 -20.10 11.23
C PHE A 80 -8.41 -18.58 11.43
N LEU A 81 -8.98 -17.84 10.47
CA LEU A 81 -9.21 -16.40 10.64
C LEU A 81 -10.11 -16.12 11.84
N LYS A 82 -11.18 -16.91 12.02
CA LYS A 82 -12.06 -16.79 13.19
C LYS A 82 -11.30 -16.95 14.50
N GLU A 83 -10.46 -17.97 14.62
CA GLU A 83 -9.63 -18.17 15.82
C GLU A 83 -8.66 -17.01 16.08
N VAL A 84 -8.06 -16.45 15.02
CA VAL A 84 -7.16 -15.31 15.13
C VAL A 84 -7.92 -14.07 15.63
N LEU A 85 -9.11 -13.81 15.09
CA LEU A 85 -9.95 -12.70 15.53
C LEU A 85 -10.36 -12.87 16.99
N GLU A 86 -10.89 -14.03 17.37
CA GLU A 86 -11.33 -14.32 18.74
C GLU A 86 -10.20 -14.16 19.77
N LYS A 87 -8.97 -14.59 19.44
CA LYS A 87 -7.78 -14.41 20.30
C LYS A 87 -7.38 -12.94 20.52
N ASN A 88 -7.88 -12.03 19.68
CA ASN A 88 -7.63 -10.60 19.76
C ASN A 88 -8.88 -9.82 20.18
N ASP A 89 -9.84 -10.48 20.85
CA ASP A 89 -11.13 -9.90 21.27
C ASP A 89 -11.92 -9.31 20.07
N ARG A 90 -11.80 -10.01 18.94
CA ARG A 90 -12.42 -9.85 17.61
C ARG A 90 -13.75 -10.56 17.44
N THR A 91 -14.85 -9.88 17.07
CA THR A 91 -16.07 -10.57 16.60
C THR A 91 -16.11 -10.64 15.08
N MET A 92 -16.07 -11.85 14.53
CA MET A 92 -16.18 -12.10 13.10
C MET A 92 -17.63 -12.13 12.62
N ASN A 93 -17.95 -11.33 11.60
CA ASN A 93 -19.24 -11.33 10.91
C ASN A 93 -19.01 -11.62 9.42
N LEU A 94 -19.57 -12.73 8.92
CA LEU A 94 -19.52 -13.04 7.49
C LEU A 94 -20.56 -12.20 6.73
N SER A 95 -20.18 -11.68 5.58
CA SER A 95 -21.09 -11.08 4.61
C SER A 95 -20.60 -11.32 3.18
N GLU A 96 -21.41 -10.89 2.21
CA GLU A 96 -21.10 -11.05 0.78
C GLU A 96 -20.26 -9.89 0.22
N ASP A 97 -20.21 -8.73 0.91
CA ASP A 97 -19.63 -7.49 0.39
C ASP A 97 -18.92 -6.66 1.48
N ILE A 98 -18.16 -5.66 1.04
CA ILE A 98 -17.54 -4.67 1.94
C ILE A 98 -18.63 -3.89 2.70
N VAL A 99 -18.45 -3.78 4.02
CA VAL A 99 -19.33 -3.03 4.92
C VAL A 99 -18.62 -1.76 5.38
N SER A 100 -19.16 -0.60 4.99
CA SER A 100 -18.61 0.70 5.37
C SER A 100 -18.70 0.95 6.89
N GLY A 101 -17.72 1.67 7.43
CA GLY A 101 -17.63 2.00 8.86
C GLY A 101 -17.19 0.83 9.76
N LYS A 102 -16.76 -0.29 9.17
CA LYS A 102 -16.13 -1.43 9.85
C LYS A 102 -14.78 -1.72 9.21
N THR A 103 -13.92 -2.43 9.95
CA THR A 103 -12.80 -3.12 9.32
C THR A 103 -13.31 -4.32 8.52
N ASN A 104 -12.81 -4.46 7.30
CA ASN A 104 -13.16 -5.51 6.37
C ASN A 104 -11.95 -6.42 6.14
N ILE A 105 -12.14 -7.73 6.24
CA ILE A 105 -11.13 -8.73 5.84
C ILE A 105 -11.67 -9.48 4.63
N LEU A 106 -10.94 -9.42 3.52
CA LEU A 106 -11.32 -10.05 2.26
C LEU A 106 -10.41 -11.26 2.02
N LEU A 107 -11.00 -12.45 1.95
CA LEU A 107 -10.31 -13.69 1.65
C LEU A 107 -10.69 -14.13 0.23
N GLY A 108 -9.71 -14.29 -0.64
CA GLY A 108 -9.97 -14.66 -2.02
C GLY A 108 -8.91 -15.50 -2.70
N VAL A 109 -9.28 -15.96 -3.89
CA VAL A 109 -8.44 -16.72 -4.79
C VAL A 109 -8.23 -15.92 -6.06
N LYS A 110 -6.99 -15.81 -6.52
CA LYS A 110 -6.64 -15.08 -7.75
C LYS A 110 -7.44 -15.64 -8.94
N GLU A 111 -8.01 -14.74 -9.75
CA GLU A 111 -8.84 -15.06 -10.91
C GLU A 111 -10.21 -15.71 -10.58
N SER A 112 -10.66 -15.63 -9.33
CA SER A 112 -12.02 -16.02 -8.95
C SER A 112 -13.09 -15.06 -9.51
N GLY A 113 -12.74 -13.80 -9.77
CA GLY A 113 -13.70 -12.75 -10.08
C GLY A 113 -14.59 -12.33 -8.89
N GLY A 114 -14.27 -12.77 -7.68
CA GLY A 114 -14.98 -12.39 -6.47
C GLY A 114 -14.57 -11.01 -5.94
N VAL A 115 -15.11 -10.65 -4.77
CA VAL A 115 -14.89 -9.35 -4.13
C VAL A 115 -13.42 -9.09 -3.80
N ALA A 116 -12.71 -10.09 -3.27
CA ALA A 116 -11.31 -9.94 -2.86
C ALA A 116 -10.36 -9.90 -4.08
N ASP A 117 -10.57 -10.77 -5.08
CA ASP A 117 -9.79 -10.76 -6.33
C ASP A 117 -9.97 -9.43 -7.08
N THR A 118 -11.22 -8.95 -7.19
CA THR A 118 -11.53 -7.65 -7.81
C THR A 118 -10.93 -6.50 -7.02
N TYR A 119 -11.05 -6.51 -5.68
CA TYR A 119 -10.47 -5.48 -4.83
C TYR A 119 -8.96 -5.36 -5.05
N VAL A 120 -8.23 -6.48 -5.07
CA VAL A 120 -6.79 -6.49 -5.33
C VAL A 120 -6.47 -5.97 -6.72
N ALA A 121 -7.23 -6.37 -7.75
CA ALA A 121 -7.02 -5.93 -9.11
C ALA A 121 -7.18 -4.41 -9.27
N ASP A 122 -8.16 -3.82 -8.57
CA ASP A 122 -8.53 -2.41 -8.73
C ASP A 122 -7.74 -1.46 -7.82
N HIS A 123 -7.36 -1.91 -6.61
CA HIS A 123 -6.83 -1.03 -5.57
C HIS A 123 -5.34 -1.24 -5.28
N ILE A 124 -4.75 -2.37 -5.71
CA ILE A 124 -3.40 -2.75 -5.25
C ILE A 124 -2.43 -2.90 -6.42
N THR A 125 -1.41 -2.04 -6.43
CA THR A 125 -0.28 -2.19 -7.36
C THR A 125 0.68 -3.26 -6.84
N ARG A 126 0.76 -4.39 -7.54
CA ARG A 126 1.66 -5.51 -7.18
C ARG A 126 3.12 -5.13 -7.40
N GLY A 127 3.97 -5.40 -6.40
CA GLY A 127 5.42 -5.21 -6.50
C GLY A 127 6.14 -6.24 -7.38
N THR A 128 5.52 -7.41 -7.59
CA THR A 128 6.07 -8.54 -8.34
C THR A 128 5.07 -8.99 -9.39
N ALA A 129 5.38 -8.82 -10.68
CA ALA A 129 4.45 -9.06 -11.78
C ALA A 129 4.01 -10.53 -11.90
N ASP A 130 4.95 -11.45 -11.65
CA ASP A 130 4.81 -12.91 -11.73
C ASP A 130 4.55 -13.55 -10.35
N LEU A 131 4.00 -12.78 -9.39
CA LEU A 131 3.74 -13.26 -8.02
C LEU A 131 2.99 -14.61 -8.01
N PHE A 132 1.86 -14.69 -8.71
CA PHE A 132 0.99 -15.88 -8.71
C PHE A 132 1.52 -17.05 -9.57
N GLU A 133 2.68 -16.88 -10.23
CA GLU A 133 3.42 -17.96 -10.89
C GLU A 133 4.41 -18.65 -9.94
N LYS A 134 4.63 -18.10 -8.74
CA LYS A 134 5.52 -18.70 -7.72
C LYS A 134 4.83 -19.84 -6.96
N ASN A 135 5.59 -20.53 -6.13
CA ASN A 135 5.06 -21.54 -5.21
C ASN A 135 4.42 -20.85 -4.01
N ASP A 136 3.26 -21.37 -3.61
CA ASP A 136 2.42 -20.90 -2.51
C ASP A 136 2.34 -19.36 -2.44
N PRO A 137 1.97 -18.68 -3.54
CA PRO A 137 2.03 -17.24 -3.61
C PRO A 137 0.76 -16.64 -3.00
N TYR A 138 0.97 -15.65 -2.13
CA TYR A 138 -0.10 -14.82 -1.58
C TYR A 138 0.25 -13.34 -1.67
N LEU A 139 -0.80 -12.52 -1.71
CA LEU A 139 -0.74 -11.09 -1.50
C LEU A 139 -1.53 -10.77 -0.23
N LEU A 140 -0.90 -10.06 0.70
CA LEU A 140 -1.57 -9.46 1.85
C LEU A 140 -1.39 -7.95 1.79
N SER A 141 -2.50 -7.21 1.87
CA SER A 141 -2.49 -5.76 2.01
C SER A 141 -3.40 -5.36 3.16
N ALA A 142 -3.01 -4.34 3.91
CA ALA A 142 -3.81 -3.75 4.99
C ALA A 142 -3.70 -2.23 4.85
N ASP A 143 -4.75 -1.58 4.39
CA ASP A 143 -4.78 -0.12 4.19
C ASP A 143 -6.21 0.42 4.25
N THR A 144 -6.33 1.74 4.27
CA THR A 144 -7.61 2.41 4.04
C THR A 144 -7.76 2.67 2.54
N ASP A 145 -8.85 2.18 1.94
CA ASP A 145 -9.11 2.38 0.52
C ASP A 145 -9.52 3.83 0.19
N SER A 146 -9.72 4.12 -1.10
CA SER A 146 -10.11 5.46 -1.56
C SER A 146 -11.51 5.90 -1.10
N ASP A 147 -12.35 4.95 -0.71
CA ASP A 147 -13.70 5.19 -0.20
C ASP A 147 -13.72 5.33 1.33
N GLY A 148 -12.57 5.21 1.99
CA GLY A 148 -12.40 5.35 3.42
C GLY A 148 -12.67 4.07 4.22
N ASN A 149 -12.78 2.91 3.57
CA ASN A 149 -12.93 1.64 4.26
C ASN A 149 -11.57 1.12 4.70
N GLU A 150 -11.50 0.60 5.93
CA GLU A 150 -10.34 -0.10 6.44
C GLU A 150 -10.38 -1.54 5.93
N VAL A 151 -9.44 -1.93 5.07
CA VAL A 151 -9.48 -3.22 4.37
C VAL A 151 -8.17 -3.98 4.56
N ILE A 152 -8.30 -5.23 4.99
CA ILE A 152 -7.24 -6.24 4.96
C ILE A 152 -7.61 -7.23 3.85
N ALA A 153 -6.91 -7.19 2.72
CA ALA A 153 -7.14 -8.10 1.60
C ALA A 153 -6.05 -9.18 1.58
N ILE A 154 -6.48 -10.44 1.53
CA ILE A 154 -5.62 -11.63 1.44
C ILE A 154 -6.09 -12.43 0.22
N VAL A 155 -5.24 -12.49 -0.81
CA VAL A 155 -5.51 -13.25 -2.03
C VAL A 155 -4.36 -14.20 -2.32
N GLY A 156 -4.69 -15.49 -2.28
CA GLY A 156 -3.80 -16.60 -2.65
C GLY A 156 -4.01 -17.05 -4.09
N LYS A 157 -3.15 -17.96 -4.57
CA LYS A 157 -3.42 -18.71 -5.81
C LYS A 157 -4.52 -19.75 -5.64
N ASP A 158 -4.67 -20.26 -4.43
CA ASP A 158 -5.70 -21.20 -3.97
C ASP A 158 -5.92 -20.99 -2.46
N THR A 159 -6.75 -21.83 -1.83
CA THR A 159 -7.10 -21.71 -0.40
C THR A 159 -6.02 -22.16 0.57
N ASP A 160 -5.00 -22.91 0.10
CA ASP A 160 -3.91 -23.40 0.95
C ASP A 160 -2.86 -22.30 1.20
N CYS A 161 -2.84 -21.29 0.33
CA CYS A 161 -1.93 -20.14 0.34
C CYS A 161 -2.28 -19.08 1.40
#